data_AF-A0A432T516-F1
#
_entry.id   AF-A0A432T516-F1
#
_cell.length_a   1.000
_cell.length_b   1.000
_cell.length_c   1.000
_cell.angle_alpha   90.00
_cell.angle_beta   90.00
_cell.angle_gamma   90.00
#
_symmetry.space_group_name_H-M   'P 1'
#
loop_
_entity.id
_entity.type
_entity.pdbx_description
1 polymer ?
#
loop_
_entity_poly.entity_id
_entity_poly.type
_entity_poly.pdbx_seq_one_letter_code
_entity_poly.pdbx_strand_id
1 'polypeptide(L)'
;MKKITLFSLIAFVTSTLYAQTGTEIFQSKCVACHMLKPMMDKTKMKAMNQEDRMAMKEKMMKNMKAPPMNKVSAKLKHDFKNDKNTFTTFVKEYIVHPSKEKAHCMPMAIERFGLMPAIGQGMSAKDLNTISNWLYDNFTDDWDKSEMSKMSCGTSHKNGKCGGAMKKANMKKCSAGKCGTGKCGGK
;
A
#
# COMPACT_ATOMS: atom_id res chain seq x y z
N MET A 1 -71.20 -6.76 26.80
CA MET A 1 -70.42 -7.46 25.75
C MET A 1 -69.38 -6.49 25.20
N LYS A 2 -68.12 -6.60 25.62
CA LYS A 2 -67.03 -5.70 25.20
C LYS A 2 -66.06 -6.54 24.38
N LYS A 3 -66.06 -6.35 23.06
CA LYS A 3 -65.18 -7.06 22.13
C LYS A 3 -63.79 -6.45 22.22
N ILE A 4 -62.82 -7.21 22.70
CA ILE A 4 -61.40 -6.82 22.76
C ILE A 4 -60.79 -7.23 21.42
N THR A 5 -60.60 -6.27 20.52
CA THR A 5 -59.90 -6.47 19.25
C THR A 5 -58.39 -6.39 19.52
N LEU A 6 -57.73 -7.55 19.47
CA LEU A 6 -56.28 -7.69 19.59
C LEU A 6 -55.63 -7.24 18.26
N PHE A 7 -55.16 -5.99 18.18
CA PHE A 7 -54.31 -5.53 17.08
C PHE A 7 -52.88 -6.01 17.31
N SER A 8 -52.51 -7.13 16.67
CA SER A 8 -51.12 -7.57 16.58
C SER A 8 -50.36 -6.64 15.62
N LEU A 9 -49.62 -5.70 16.19
CA LEU A 9 -48.76 -4.76 15.48
C LEU A 9 -47.47 -5.48 15.11
N ILE A 10 -47.48 -6.19 13.98
CA ILE A 10 -46.27 -6.74 13.35
C ILE A 10 -45.49 -5.54 12.78
N ALA A 11 -44.51 -5.05 13.55
CA ALA A 11 -43.54 -4.09 13.07
C ALA A 11 -42.65 -4.77 12.03
N PHE A 12 -43.02 -4.63 10.76
CA PHE A 12 -42.21 -5.05 9.62
C PHE A 12 -41.01 -4.10 9.54
N VAL A 13 -39.91 -4.45 10.23
CA VAL A 13 -38.65 -3.71 10.14
C VAL A 13 -38.10 -3.91 8.73
N THR A 14 -38.39 -2.97 7.84
CA THR A 14 -37.79 -2.91 6.52
C THR A 14 -36.31 -2.57 6.70
N SER A 15 -35.44 -3.58 6.72
CA SER A 15 -34.00 -3.37 6.70
C SER A 15 -33.61 -2.76 5.36
N THR A 16 -33.51 -1.43 5.31
CA THR A 16 -32.96 -0.72 4.16
C THR A 16 -31.50 -1.11 4.01
N LEU A 17 -31.19 -1.85 2.93
CA LEU A 17 -29.82 -2.18 2.54
C LEU A 17 -29.13 -0.87 2.09
N TYR A 18 -28.45 -0.18 3.00
CA TYR A 18 -27.65 0.98 2.64
C TYR A 18 -26.45 0.54 1.81
N ALA A 19 -26.35 1.09 0.60
CA ALA A 19 -25.18 0.93 -0.24
C ALA A 19 -24.03 1.78 0.34
N GLN A 20 -23.03 1.13 0.96
CA GLN A 20 -21.82 1.83 1.38
C GLN A 20 -21.02 2.33 0.17
N THR A 21 -20.46 3.52 0.29
CA THR A 21 -19.51 4.11 -0.66
C THR A 21 -18.12 3.49 -0.49
N GLY A 22 -17.27 3.59 -1.52
CA GLY A 22 -15.89 3.11 -1.44
C GLY A 22 -15.08 3.78 -0.34
N THR A 23 -15.33 5.07 -0.09
CA THR A 23 -14.70 5.82 1.00
C THR A 23 -15.09 5.27 2.38
N GLU A 24 -16.37 4.97 2.60
CA GLU A 24 -16.85 4.42 3.88
C GLU A 24 -16.32 3.00 4.13
N ILE A 25 -16.28 2.16 3.08
CA ILE A 25 -15.67 0.83 3.18
C ILE A 25 -14.18 0.96 3.50
N PHE A 26 -13.47 1.88 2.83
CA PHE A 26 -12.05 2.11 3.10
C PHE A 26 -11.81 2.57 4.55
N GLN A 27 -12.59 3.54 5.02
CA GLN A 27 -12.49 4.06 6.39
C GLN A 27 -12.76 2.99 7.45
N SER A 28 -13.79 2.16 7.24
CA SER A 28 -14.19 1.14 8.22
C SER A 28 -13.31 -0.12 8.20
N LYS A 29 -12.77 -0.52 7.04
CA LYS A 29 -12.07 -1.81 6.88
C LYS A 29 -10.57 -1.68 6.61
N CYS A 30 -10.13 -0.64 5.93
CA CYS A 30 -8.75 -0.54 5.42
C CYS A 30 -7.85 0.38 6.27
N VAL A 31 -8.41 1.43 6.87
CA VAL A 31 -7.65 2.46 7.62
C VAL A 31 -6.95 1.91 8.87
N ALA A 32 -7.39 0.75 9.40
CA ALA A 32 -6.70 0.07 10.49
C ALA A 32 -5.22 -0.24 10.20
N CYS A 33 -4.87 -0.37 8.92
CA CYS A 33 -3.50 -0.67 8.46
C CYS A 33 -2.99 0.30 7.40
N HIS A 34 -3.83 0.72 6.45
CA HIS A 34 -3.43 1.52 5.30
C HIS A 34 -3.83 2.99 5.44
N MET A 35 -2.85 3.86 5.26
CA MET A 35 -3.09 5.31 5.11
C MET A 35 -3.40 5.62 3.64
N LEU A 36 -4.28 6.60 3.37
CA LEU A 36 -4.65 6.99 2.00
C LEU A 36 -3.43 7.42 1.17
N LYS A 37 -2.66 8.36 1.71
CA LYS A 37 -1.43 8.89 1.11
C LYS A 37 -0.36 8.98 2.19
N PRO A 38 0.94 8.89 1.83
CA PRO A 38 2.00 9.26 2.76
C PRO A 38 1.74 10.70 3.23
N MET A 39 1.84 10.93 4.54
CA MET A 39 1.56 12.21 5.19
C MET A 39 2.63 13.27 4.91
N MET A 40 2.93 13.55 3.64
CA MET A 40 3.94 14.52 3.27
C MET A 40 3.52 15.36 2.08
N ASP A 41 3.46 16.66 2.30
CA ASP A 41 3.51 17.63 1.22
C ASP A 41 4.88 17.53 0.53
N LYS A 42 4.86 17.22 -0.77
CA LYS A 42 6.07 17.12 -1.60
C LYS A 42 6.88 18.42 -1.56
N THR A 43 6.23 19.56 -1.37
CA THR A 43 6.84 20.89 -1.28
C THR A 43 7.63 21.03 0.02
N LYS A 44 7.03 20.67 1.16
CA LYS A 44 7.72 20.64 2.46
C LYS A 44 8.89 19.67 2.44
N MET A 45 8.71 18.47 1.88
CA MET A 45 9.80 17.51 1.74
C MET A 45 10.94 18.06 0.89
N LYS A 46 10.66 18.76 -0.21
CA LYS A 46 11.70 19.38 -1.05
C LYS A 46 12.47 20.48 -0.33
N ALA A 47 11.80 21.25 0.53
CA ALA A 47 12.41 22.33 1.31
C ALA A 47 13.27 21.84 2.49
N MET A 48 13.10 20.59 2.93
CA MET A 48 13.91 20.00 4.01
C MET A 48 15.30 19.61 3.52
N ASN A 49 16.31 19.78 4.38
CA ASN A 49 17.62 19.20 4.14
C ASN A 49 17.53 17.66 4.11
N GLN A 50 18.59 17.01 3.63
CA GLN A 50 18.59 15.56 3.44
C GLN A 50 18.46 14.80 4.76
N GLU A 51 19.11 15.27 5.82
CA GLU A 51 19.14 14.61 7.12
C GLU A 51 17.76 14.61 7.78
N ASP A 52 17.11 15.77 7.87
CA ASP A 52 15.77 15.92 8.41
C ASP A 52 14.74 15.11 7.61
N ARG A 53 14.89 15.10 6.28
CA ARG A 53 14.02 14.32 5.40
C ARG A 53 14.14 12.82 5.66
N MET A 54 15.36 12.33 5.89
CA MET A 54 15.62 10.92 6.18
C MET A 54 15.13 10.54 7.57
N ALA A 55 15.42 11.35 8.59
CA ALA A 55 14.95 11.13 9.96
C ALA A 55 13.42 11.12 10.05
N MET A 56 12.76 12.07 9.39
CA MET A 56 11.30 12.15 9.37
C MET A 56 10.67 10.97 8.62
N LYS A 57 11.26 10.57 7.49
CA LYS A 57 10.85 9.39 6.74
C LYS A 57 11.02 8.12 7.55
N GLU A 58 12.16 7.94 8.23
CA GLU A 58 12.39 6.80 9.11
C GLU A 58 11.34 6.73 10.22
N LYS A 59 11.10 7.86 10.91
CA LYS A 59 10.08 7.96 11.96
C LYS A 59 8.68 7.59 11.46
N MET A 60 8.29 8.07 10.28
CA MET A 60 7.01 7.70 9.67
C MET A 60 6.97 6.22 9.29
N MET A 61 7.99 5.73 8.59
CA MET A 61 8.06 4.35 8.12
C MET A 61 8.08 3.36 9.28
N LYS A 62 8.65 3.71 10.44
CA LYS A 62 8.65 2.87 11.65
C LYS A 62 7.24 2.63 12.19
N ASN A 63 6.38 3.64 12.13
CA ASN A 63 5.04 3.61 12.74
C ASN A 63 3.94 3.07 11.80
N MET A 64 4.25 2.85 10.52
CA MET A 64 3.29 2.30 9.56
C MET A 64 3.19 0.78 9.65
N LYS A 65 1.95 0.27 9.74
CA LYS A 65 1.63 -1.17 9.72
C LYS A 65 1.59 -1.76 8.31
N ALA A 66 1.23 -0.94 7.32
CA ALA A 66 1.18 -1.33 5.92
C ALA A 66 1.63 -0.19 5.01
N PRO A 67 1.96 -0.45 3.73
CA PRO A 67 2.28 0.60 2.78
C PRO A 67 1.10 1.56 2.57
N PRO A 68 1.34 2.86 2.30
CA PRO A 68 0.29 3.79 1.89
C PRO A 68 -0.48 3.29 0.67
N MET A 69 -1.80 3.40 0.70
CA MET A 69 -2.67 2.78 -0.32
C MET A 69 -2.46 3.38 -1.71
N ASN A 70 -2.17 4.68 -1.82
CA ASN A 70 -1.84 5.28 -3.11
C ASN A 70 -0.63 4.63 -3.80
N LYS A 71 0.40 4.23 -3.04
CA LYS A 71 1.57 3.53 -3.58
C LYS A 71 1.24 2.08 -3.96
N VAL A 72 0.36 1.41 -3.21
CA VAL A 72 -0.16 0.08 -3.56
C VAL A 72 -0.95 0.15 -4.86
N SER A 73 -1.92 1.06 -4.97
CA SER A 73 -2.70 1.26 -6.18
C SER A 73 -1.82 1.61 -7.38
N ALA A 74 -0.86 2.52 -7.23
CA ALA A 74 0.09 2.86 -8.30
C ALA A 74 0.90 1.64 -8.78
N LYS A 75 1.39 0.80 -7.86
CA LYS A 75 2.13 -0.43 -8.21
C LYS A 75 1.26 -1.39 -9.01
N LEU A 76 0.06 -1.69 -8.49
CA LEU A 76 -0.86 -2.63 -9.13
C LEU A 76 -1.28 -2.14 -10.52
N LYS A 77 -1.59 -0.85 -10.65
CA LYS A 77 -1.87 -0.23 -11.95
C LYS A 77 -0.70 -0.38 -12.91
N HIS A 78 0.52 -0.13 -12.46
CA HIS A 78 1.71 -0.33 -13.28
C HIS A 78 1.88 -1.80 -13.71
N ASP A 79 1.79 -2.75 -12.79
CA ASP A 79 1.98 -4.18 -13.07
C ASP A 79 0.88 -4.74 -13.99
N PHE A 80 -0.34 -4.24 -13.86
CA PHE A 80 -1.48 -4.59 -14.70
C PHE A 80 -1.67 -3.66 -15.91
N LYS A 81 -0.69 -2.81 -16.23
CA LYS A 81 -0.72 -1.91 -17.40
C LYS A 81 -1.97 -1.02 -17.48
N ASN A 82 -2.46 -0.54 -16.34
CA ASN A 82 -3.71 0.20 -16.17
C ASN A 82 -4.97 -0.55 -16.65
N ASP A 83 -4.95 -1.88 -16.65
CA ASP A 83 -6.16 -2.65 -16.89
C ASP A 83 -7.04 -2.71 -15.63
N LYS A 84 -8.18 -2.00 -15.65
CA LYS A 84 -9.10 -1.91 -14.51
C LYS A 84 -9.70 -3.28 -14.15
N ASN A 85 -9.97 -4.13 -15.12
CA ASN A 85 -10.62 -5.42 -14.85
C ASN A 85 -9.68 -6.39 -14.11
N THR A 86 -8.42 -6.50 -14.57
CA THR A 86 -7.37 -7.27 -13.90
C THR A 86 -7.10 -6.70 -12.51
N PHE A 87 -6.99 -5.38 -12.36
CA PHE A 87 -6.81 -4.73 -11.07
C PHE A 87 -7.92 -5.08 -10.09
N THR A 88 -9.18 -4.88 -10.49
CA THR A 88 -10.32 -5.08 -9.59
C THR A 88 -10.50 -6.56 -9.24
N THR A 89 -10.30 -7.46 -10.21
CA THR A 89 -10.32 -8.91 -9.98
C THR A 89 -9.25 -9.32 -8.98
N PHE A 90 -8.01 -8.85 -9.17
CA PHE A 90 -6.91 -9.11 -8.26
C PHE A 90 -7.21 -8.61 -6.84
N VAL A 91 -7.63 -7.34 -6.70
CA VAL A 91 -7.88 -6.72 -5.40
C VAL A 91 -8.98 -7.45 -4.64
N LYS A 92 -10.08 -7.82 -5.31
CA LYS A 92 -11.17 -8.60 -4.68
C LYS A 92 -10.65 -9.92 -4.12
N GLU A 93 -9.93 -10.67 -4.93
CA GLU A 93 -9.39 -11.97 -4.52
C GLU A 93 -8.34 -11.84 -3.42
N TYR A 94 -7.45 -10.85 -3.52
CA TYR A 94 -6.36 -10.66 -2.56
C TYR A 94 -6.84 -10.18 -1.18
N ILE A 95 -7.92 -9.38 -1.12
CA ILE A 95 -8.53 -8.95 0.15
C ILE A 95 -9.10 -10.15 0.93
N VAL A 96 -9.64 -11.15 0.24
CA VAL A 96 -10.23 -12.35 0.84
C VAL A 96 -9.18 -13.44 1.08
N HIS A 97 -8.26 -13.65 0.13
CA HIS A 97 -7.28 -14.73 0.13
C HIS A 97 -5.85 -14.22 -0.14
N PRO A 98 -5.29 -13.39 0.75
CA PRO A 98 -3.92 -12.90 0.61
C PRO A 98 -2.93 -14.05 0.75
N SER A 99 -1.91 -14.07 -0.12
CA SER A 99 -0.84 -15.06 -0.10
C SER A 99 0.44 -14.44 -0.65
N LYS A 100 1.61 -14.99 -0.27
CA LYS A 100 2.90 -14.48 -0.73
C LYS A 100 3.07 -14.66 -2.24
N GLU A 101 2.51 -15.73 -2.77
CA GLU A 101 2.58 -16.12 -4.18
C GLU A 101 1.75 -15.17 -5.06
N LYS A 102 0.63 -14.67 -4.54
CA LYS A 102 -0.22 -13.67 -5.23
C LYS A 102 0.26 -12.23 -5.00
N ALA A 103 1.21 -11.99 -4.10
CA ALA A 103 1.60 -10.63 -3.73
C ALA A 103 2.38 -9.94 -4.87
N HIS A 104 1.81 -8.85 -5.40
CA HIS A 104 2.50 -7.96 -6.36
C HIS A 104 3.44 -6.96 -5.69
N CYS A 105 3.38 -6.83 -4.36
CA CYS A 105 4.30 -5.98 -3.62
C CYS A 105 5.73 -6.53 -3.71
N MET A 106 6.72 -5.64 -3.71
CA MET A 106 8.13 -6.04 -3.73
C MET A 106 8.48 -6.90 -2.50
N PRO A 107 9.44 -7.84 -2.59
CA PRO A 107 9.83 -8.69 -1.46
C PRO A 107 10.17 -7.90 -0.19
N MET A 108 10.87 -6.77 -0.33
CA MET A 108 11.19 -5.87 0.80
C MET A 108 9.95 -5.34 1.53
N ALA A 109 8.82 -5.16 0.83
CA ALA A 109 7.58 -4.74 1.47
C ALA A 109 6.96 -5.86 2.31
N ILE A 110 7.05 -7.12 1.85
CA ILE A 110 6.60 -8.29 2.61
C ILE A 110 7.50 -8.52 3.82
N GLU A 111 8.82 -8.37 3.68
CA GLU A 111 9.76 -8.44 4.81
C GLU A 111 9.48 -7.34 5.85
N ARG A 112 9.13 -6.13 5.39
CA ARG A 112 8.91 -4.99 6.28
C ARG A 112 7.54 -5.00 6.97
N PHE A 113 6.48 -5.24 6.22
CA PHE A 113 5.09 -5.07 6.67
C PHE A 113 4.39 -6.41 6.95
N GLY A 114 4.98 -7.53 6.53
CA GLY A 114 4.34 -8.83 6.56
C GLY A 114 3.34 -9.02 5.41
N LEU A 115 2.60 -10.13 5.48
CA LEU A 115 1.51 -10.41 4.56
C LEU A 115 0.23 -9.70 5.04
N MET A 116 -0.56 -9.19 4.10
CA MET A 116 -1.85 -8.59 4.41
C MET A 116 -2.78 -9.63 5.08
N PRO A 117 -3.50 -9.30 6.16
CA PRO A 117 -4.48 -10.19 6.76
C PRO A 117 -5.73 -10.33 5.87
N ALA A 118 -6.41 -11.48 5.96
CA ALA A 118 -7.63 -11.79 5.22
C ALA A 118 -8.85 -11.02 5.75
N ILE A 119 -8.90 -9.69 5.53
CA ILE A 119 -9.97 -8.82 6.03
C ILE A 119 -11.28 -8.94 5.23
N GLY A 120 -11.24 -9.64 4.09
CA GLY A 120 -12.36 -9.77 3.16
C GLY A 120 -13.41 -10.82 3.48
N GLN A 121 -13.16 -11.75 4.41
CA GLN A 121 -14.05 -12.92 4.60
C GLN A 121 -15.48 -12.58 5.01
N GLY A 122 -15.71 -11.41 5.61
CA GLY A 122 -17.05 -10.91 5.98
C GLY A 122 -17.61 -9.84 5.05
N MET A 123 -16.96 -9.55 3.92
CA MET A 123 -17.41 -8.52 2.99
C MET A 123 -18.37 -9.11 1.96
N SER A 124 -19.44 -8.38 1.64
CA SER A 124 -20.33 -8.78 0.55
C SER A 124 -19.63 -8.65 -0.80
N ALA A 125 -20.09 -9.40 -1.81
CA ALA A 125 -19.59 -9.25 -3.18
C ALA A 125 -19.76 -7.82 -3.70
N LYS A 126 -20.82 -7.13 -3.26
CA LYS A 126 -21.08 -5.73 -3.57
C LYS A 126 -20.00 -4.83 -2.96
N ASP A 127 -19.65 -5.00 -1.69
CA ASP A 127 -18.62 -4.18 -1.04
C ASP A 127 -17.24 -4.42 -1.65
N LEU A 128 -16.91 -5.68 -1.96
CA LEU A 128 -15.68 -6.05 -2.66
C LEU A 128 -15.58 -5.39 -4.04
N ASN A 129 -16.68 -5.36 -4.80
CA ASN A 129 -16.74 -4.62 -6.06
C ASN A 129 -16.62 -3.11 -5.85
N THR A 130 -17.32 -2.53 -4.88
CA THR A 130 -17.26 -1.09 -4.60
C THR A 130 -15.85 -0.65 -4.21
N ILE A 131 -15.21 -1.34 -3.25
CA ILE A 131 -13.88 -0.96 -2.77
C ILE A 131 -12.82 -1.15 -3.84
N SER A 132 -12.86 -2.24 -4.61
CA SER A 132 -11.86 -2.49 -5.66
C SER A 132 -11.93 -1.46 -6.79
N ASN A 133 -13.14 -1.08 -7.23
CA ASN A 133 -13.31 0.00 -8.21
C ASN A 133 -12.84 1.34 -7.63
N TRP A 134 -13.24 1.66 -6.41
CA TRP A 134 -12.84 2.91 -5.76
C TRP A 134 -11.32 3.03 -5.59
N LEU A 135 -10.63 1.95 -5.21
CA LEU A 135 -9.16 1.91 -5.12
C LEU A 135 -8.47 2.14 -6.46
N TYR A 136 -9.10 1.76 -7.56
CA TYR A 136 -8.61 2.08 -8.90
C TYR A 136 -8.88 3.55 -9.24
N ASP A 137 -10.11 4.03 -9.06
CA ASP A 137 -10.52 5.35 -9.54
C ASP A 137 -9.95 6.51 -8.69
N ASN A 138 -9.79 6.30 -7.37
CA ASN A 138 -9.45 7.36 -6.42
C ASN A 138 -7.95 7.73 -6.37
N PHE A 139 -7.07 6.90 -6.93
CA PHE A 139 -5.62 7.13 -6.91
C PHE A 139 -5.04 7.29 -8.31
N THR A 140 -4.54 8.47 -8.63
CA THR A 140 -3.96 8.82 -9.95
C THR A 140 -2.44 8.92 -9.95
N ASP A 141 -1.78 8.55 -8.83
CA ASP A 141 -0.32 8.60 -8.74
C ASP A 141 0.32 7.54 -9.66
N ASP A 142 1.36 7.96 -10.39
CA ASP A 142 2.17 7.05 -11.19
C ASP A 142 3.18 6.26 -10.34
N TRP A 143 3.51 5.05 -10.81
CA TRP A 143 4.56 4.25 -10.21
C TRP A 143 5.96 4.76 -10.63
N ASP A 144 6.54 5.65 -9.83
CA ASP A 144 7.92 6.10 -10.04
C ASP A 144 8.94 5.08 -9.48
N LYS A 145 9.55 4.30 -10.39
CA LYS A 145 10.64 3.37 -10.08
C LYS A 145 11.89 4.07 -9.52
N SER A 146 12.09 5.35 -9.85
CA SER A 146 13.26 6.13 -9.43
C SER A 146 13.22 6.48 -7.94
N GLU A 147 12.04 6.72 -7.36
CA GLU A 147 11.88 6.95 -5.91
C GLU A 147 12.26 5.70 -5.09
N MET A 148 11.90 4.52 -5.58
CA MET A 148 12.23 3.24 -4.94
C MET A 148 13.68 2.83 -5.16
N SER A 149 14.24 3.08 -6.35
CA SER A 149 15.65 2.80 -6.64
C SER A 149 16.59 3.60 -5.72
N LYS A 150 16.28 4.89 -5.48
CA LYS A 150 17.01 5.76 -4.53
C LYS A 150 16.88 5.32 -3.06
N MET A 151 15.97 4.40 -2.73
CA MET A 151 15.83 3.80 -1.40
C MET A 151 16.61 2.49 -1.28
N SER A 152 16.82 1.78 -2.39
CA SER A 152 17.56 0.51 -2.42
C SER A 152 19.06 0.70 -2.60
N CYS A 153 19.49 1.71 -3.36
CA CYS A 153 20.86 2.21 -3.29
C CYS A 153 20.80 3.47 -2.42
N GLY A 154 21.36 3.39 -1.21
CA GLY A 154 21.61 4.59 -0.41
C GLY A 154 22.21 5.64 -1.34
N THR A 155 21.53 6.77 -1.48
CA THR A 155 21.89 7.85 -2.39
C THR A 155 23.41 7.98 -2.43
N SER A 156 24.00 7.63 -3.57
CA SER A 156 25.41 7.83 -3.85
C SER A 156 25.67 9.31 -3.58
N HIS A 157 26.34 9.60 -2.46
CA HIS A 157 26.84 10.93 -2.19
C HIS A 157 27.67 11.35 -3.40
N LYS A 158 27.51 12.58 -3.86
CA LYS A 158 28.38 13.24 -4.87
C LYS A 158 29.84 13.40 -4.41
N ASN A 159 30.27 12.66 -3.38
CA ASN A 159 31.64 12.53 -2.91
C ASN A 159 31.83 11.11 -2.36
N GLY A 160 32.02 10.12 -3.25
CA GLY A 160 32.86 8.93 -3.08
C GLY A 160 32.93 8.17 -1.74
N LYS A 161 31.95 8.27 -0.85
CA LYS A 161 31.89 7.52 0.41
C LYS A 161 30.60 6.73 0.45
N CYS A 162 30.73 5.45 0.09
CA CYS A 162 29.78 4.41 0.45
C CYS A 162 29.67 4.40 1.98
N GLY A 163 28.59 4.97 2.51
CA GLY A 163 28.31 4.94 3.94
C GLY A 163 28.15 3.49 4.40
N GLY A 164 28.96 3.08 5.37
CA GLY A 164 28.70 1.90 6.19
C GLY A 164 27.39 2.09 6.97
N ALA A 165 26.66 1.07 7.39
CA ALA A 165 27.01 -0.32 7.57
C ALA A 165 25.86 -1.21 7.08
N MET A 166 26.10 -2.03 6.06
CA MET A 166 25.32 -3.24 5.86
C MET A 166 26.19 -4.41 6.29
N LYS A 167 25.74 -5.11 7.34
CA LYS A 167 26.38 -6.31 7.86
C LYS A 167 26.62 -7.27 6.70
N LYS A 168 27.86 -7.75 6.60
CA LYS A 168 28.30 -8.78 5.66
C LYS A 168 27.52 -10.07 5.89
N ALA A 169 26.41 -10.24 5.19
CA ALA A 169 25.85 -11.57 4.94
C ALA A 169 25.04 -11.48 3.65
N ASN A 170 25.50 -12.20 2.63
CA ASN A 170 24.79 -12.45 1.37
C ASN A 170 24.79 -11.35 0.30
N MET A 171 25.98 -10.86 -0.04
CA MET A 171 26.21 -10.27 -1.37
C MET A 171 26.41 -11.38 -2.40
N LYS A 172 25.32 -11.99 -2.89
CA LYS A 172 25.35 -12.82 -4.09
C LYS A 172 24.17 -12.44 -4.99
N LYS A 173 24.51 -11.85 -6.14
CA LYS A 173 23.66 -11.39 -7.25
C LYS A 173 23.19 -9.92 -7.19
N CYS A 174 24.13 -8.98 -7.20
CA CYS A 174 23.93 -7.78 -8.02
C CYS A 174 24.54 -8.08 -9.38
N SER A 175 23.68 -8.28 -10.39
CA SER A 175 24.10 -8.53 -11.77
C SER A 175 24.94 -7.37 -12.31
N ALA A 176 26.00 -7.72 -13.02
CA ALA A 176 26.97 -6.83 -13.64
C ALA A 176 26.32 -5.63 -14.38
N GLY A 177 26.44 -4.45 -13.78
CA GLY A 177 26.19 -3.18 -14.43
C GLY A 177 27.39 -2.27 -14.17
N LYS A 178 28.30 -2.24 -15.15
CA LYS A 178 29.46 -1.33 -15.31
C LYS A 178 29.56 -0.23 -14.24
N CYS A 179 30.29 -0.50 -13.16
CA CYS A 179 30.89 0.57 -12.37
C CYS A 179 32.10 1.08 -13.14
N GLY A 180 32.00 2.33 -13.59
CA GLY A 180 33.06 3.02 -14.33
C GLY A 180 34.40 2.97 -13.59
N THR A 181 35.44 2.83 -14.39
CA THR A 181 36.86 2.85 -14.02
C THR A 181 37.19 3.94 -13.01
N GLY A 182 37.37 3.55 -11.76
CA GLY A 182 37.96 4.37 -10.71
C GLY A 182 38.88 3.49 -9.89
N LYS A 183 40.20 3.67 -10.06
CA LYS A 183 41.27 3.01 -9.30
C LYS A 183 40.95 3.06 -7.79
N CYS A 184 40.67 1.91 -7.19
CA CYS A 184 40.74 1.75 -5.74
C CYS A 184 42.22 1.61 -5.38
N GLY A 185 42.81 2.64 -4.78
CA GLY A 185 44.18 2.61 -4.27
C GLY A 185 44.34 1.50 -3.24
N GLY A 186 45.37 0.68 -3.43
CA GLY A 186 45.86 -0.26 -2.42
C GLY A 186 46.61 0.48 -1.31
N LYS A 187 46.63 -0.18 -0.16
CA LYS A 187 47.27 0.15 1.13
C LYS A 187 48.45 1.13 1.08
#